data_AF-A0AAV8G7S8-F1
#
_entry.id   AF-A0AAV8G7S8-F1
#
_cell.length_a   1.000
_cell.length_b   1.000
_cell.length_c   1.000
_cell.angle_alpha   90.00
_cell.angle_beta   90.00
_cell.angle_gamma   90.00
#
_symmetry.space_group_name_H-M   'P 1'
#
loop_
_entity.id
_entity.type
_entity.pdbx_description
1 polymer ?
#
loop_
_entity_poly.entity_id
_entity_poly.type
_entity_poly.pdbx_seq_one_letter_code
_entity_poly.pdbx_strand_id
1 'polypeptide(L)'
;MATQATFLGSTLLSPKLDSSLRRSNRLKTRAQVDPSDKSVEIMRKFSEQYARKSGTYFCVDKGVTSVVIKGLADHKDSLGAPLCPCRHYDDKAAEVGQGFWNCPCVPMRERKECHCMLFLTPDNDFAGQEQTITLDEIKEATSKL
;
A
#
# COMPACT_ATOMS: atom_id res chain seq x y z
N MET A 1 58.36 -18.05 45.25
CA MET A 1 59.08 -16.80 44.91
C MET A 1 58.24 -16.10 43.84
N ALA A 2 57.20 -15.33 44.18
CA ALA A 2 57.21 -13.99 44.75
C ALA A 2 58.03 -13.00 43.92
N THR A 3 57.36 -12.23 43.05
CA THR A 3 57.52 -10.77 42.95
C THR A 3 56.29 -10.16 42.28
N GLN A 4 55.67 -9.24 43.03
CA GLN A 4 54.68 -8.28 42.55
C GLN A 4 55.39 -7.11 41.88
N ALA A 5 54.73 -6.45 40.92
CA ALA A 5 55.03 -5.07 40.56
C ALA A 5 53.72 -4.34 40.22
N THR A 6 53.20 -3.63 41.22
CA THR A 6 52.34 -2.45 41.08
C THR A 6 53.12 -1.31 40.42
N PHE A 7 52.50 -0.49 39.56
CA PHE A 7 52.25 0.93 39.82
C PHE A 7 51.80 1.74 38.58
N LEU A 8 50.92 2.71 38.89
CA LEU A 8 50.68 4.02 38.28
C LEU A 8 49.85 4.09 36.98
N GLY A 9 48.63 4.57 37.18
CA GLY A 9 47.80 5.11 36.12
C GLY A 9 48.36 6.41 35.53
N SER A 10 47.97 6.65 34.29
CA SER A 10 48.01 7.96 33.66
C SER A 10 46.70 8.21 32.95
N THR A 11 46.12 9.32 33.36
CA THR A 11 44.94 10.01 32.88
C THR A 11 44.97 10.33 31.38
N LEU A 12 43.77 10.31 30.79
CA LEU A 12 43.26 11.24 29.76
C LEU A 12 44.01 11.29 28.42
N LEU A 13 43.39 10.73 27.37
CA LEU A 13 42.96 11.56 26.24
C LEU A 13 41.93 10.79 25.38
N SER A 14 40.66 11.17 25.50
CA SER A 14 39.62 10.78 24.56
C SER A 14 39.86 11.50 23.22
N PRO A 15 39.87 10.81 22.07
CA PRO A 15 39.83 11.49 20.79
C PRO A 15 38.42 12.10 20.61
N LYS A 16 38.30 13.42 20.84
CA LYS A 16 37.20 14.22 20.31
C LYS A 16 37.43 14.37 18.82
N LEU A 17 36.83 13.49 18.01
CA LEU A 17 36.73 13.68 16.57
C LEU A 17 35.28 13.96 16.19
N ASP A 18 35.07 15.25 15.93
CA ASP A 18 34.18 15.87 14.97
C ASP A 18 32.68 15.50 14.96
N SER A 19 31.89 16.42 15.53
CA SER A 19 30.43 16.45 15.54
C SER A 19 29.80 17.00 14.25
N SER A 20 30.46 16.98 13.10
CA SER A 20 29.95 17.62 11.88
C SER A 20 29.71 16.65 10.72
N LEU A 21 28.78 15.71 10.87
CA LEU A 21 28.00 15.20 9.74
C LEU A 21 26.58 14.83 10.19
N ARG A 22 25.80 15.84 10.62
CA ARG A 22 24.34 15.78 10.45
C ARG A 22 24.04 15.86 8.96
N ARG A 23 24.25 14.75 8.24
CA ARG A 23 23.72 14.57 6.90
C ARG A 23 22.21 14.43 7.06
N SER A 24 21.55 15.57 7.09
CA SER A 24 20.11 15.68 6.95
C SER A 24 19.75 15.05 5.61
N ASN A 25 19.48 13.74 5.62
CA ASN A 25 18.68 13.12 4.59
C ASN A 25 17.28 13.69 4.77
N ARG A 26 17.09 14.89 4.22
CA ARG A 26 15.79 15.43 3.89
C ARG A 26 15.19 14.40 2.92
N LEU A 27 14.44 13.46 3.49
CA LEU A 27 13.61 12.51 2.76
C LEU A 27 12.84 13.35 1.74
N LYS A 28 13.18 13.17 0.47
CA LYS A 28 12.44 13.77 -0.62
C LYS A 28 11.04 13.19 -0.50
N THR A 29 10.11 13.96 0.02
CA THR A 29 8.68 13.67 -0.09
C THR A 29 8.43 13.57 -1.59
N ARG A 30 8.34 12.35 -2.12
CA ARG A 30 7.87 12.15 -3.48
C ARG A 30 6.46 12.72 -3.47
N ALA A 31 6.24 13.80 -4.22
CA ALA A 31 4.89 14.27 -4.49
C ALA A 31 4.08 13.05 -4.94
N GLN A 32 2.97 12.77 -4.27
CA GLN A 32 2.06 11.72 -4.68
C GLN A 32 1.60 12.11 -6.08
N VAL A 33 2.13 11.40 -7.09
CA VAL A 33 1.68 11.57 -8.46
C VAL A 33 0.36 10.85 -8.53
N ASP A 34 -0.72 11.57 -8.80
CA ASP A 34 -2.01 10.93 -9.01
C ASP A 34 -1.89 9.88 -10.14
N PRO A 35 -2.53 8.71 -9.99
CA PRO A 35 -2.51 7.69 -11.02
C PRO A 35 -3.11 8.23 -12.31
N SER A 36 -2.65 7.71 -13.44
CA SER A 36 -3.17 8.13 -14.74
C SER A 36 -4.66 7.78 -14.89
N ASP A 37 -5.44 8.66 -15.50
CA ASP A 37 -6.86 8.42 -15.84
C ASP A 37 -7.06 7.08 -16.58
N LYS A 38 -6.07 6.70 -17.40
CA LYS A 38 -6.04 5.42 -18.10
C LYS A 38 -5.99 4.24 -17.14
N SER A 39 -5.13 4.27 -16.13
CA SER A 39 -4.99 3.19 -15.16
C SER A 39 -6.19 3.12 -14.21
N VAL A 40 -6.76 4.27 -13.85
CA VAL A 40 -8.03 4.32 -13.10
C VAL A 40 -9.15 3.65 -13.90
N GLU A 41 -9.29 3.96 -15.19
CA GLU A 41 -10.31 3.33 -16.05
C GLU A 41 -10.10 1.83 -16.22
N ILE A 42 -8.84 1.39 -16.36
CA ILE A 42 -8.50 -0.05 -16.41
C ILE A 42 -8.93 -0.74 -15.11
N MET A 43 -8.59 -0.16 -13.96
CA MET A 43 -8.91 -0.75 -12.65
C MET A 43 -10.41 -0.70 -12.34
N ARG A 44 -11.12 0.33 -12.80
CA ARG A 44 -12.58 0.42 -12.72
C ARG A 44 -13.24 -0.72 -13.49
N LYS A 45 -12.92 -0.87 -14.78
CA LYS A 45 -13.46 -1.95 -15.64
C LYS A 45 -13.14 -3.33 -15.08
N PHE A 46 -11.90 -3.53 -14.62
CA PHE A 46 -11.49 -4.76 -13.94
C PHE A 46 -12.38 -5.05 -12.73
N SER A 47 -12.61 -4.04 -11.88
CA SER A 47 -13.39 -4.21 -10.65
C SER A 47 -14.84 -4.58 -10.95
N GLU A 48 -15.48 -3.91 -11.90
CA GLU A 48 -16.85 -4.26 -12.31
C GLU A 48 -16.95 -5.66 -12.91
N GLN A 49 -16.02 -6.02 -13.80
CA GLN A 49 -15.99 -7.34 -14.42
C GLN A 49 -15.76 -8.42 -13.37
N TYR A 50 -14.85 -8.19 -12.43
CA TYR A 50 -14.53 -9.16 -11.40
C TYR A 50 -15.69 -9.31 -10.42
N ALA A 51 -16.31 -8.22 -9.97
CA ALA A 51 -17.49 -8.24 -9.10
C ALA A 51 -18.63 -9.10 -9.70
N ARG A 52 -18.93 -8.89 -10.99
CA ARG A 52 -19.90 -9.72 -11.74
C ARG A 52 -19.50 -11.19 -11.79
N LYS A 53 -18.21 -11.47 -12.03
CA LYS A 53 -17.69 -12.84 -12.13
C LYS A 53 -17.69 -13.58 -10.79
N SER A 54 -17.36 -12.92 -9.69
CA SER A 54 -17.29 -13.52 -8.35
C SER A 54 -18.63 -13.52 -7.61
N GLY A 55 -19.66 -12.85 -8.13
CA GLY A 55 -20.94 -12.67 -7.46
C GLY A 55 -20.80 -11.85 -6.18
N THR A 56 -19.96 -10.82 -6.22
CA THR A 56 -19.72 -9.89 -5.11
C THR A 56 -20.16 -8.49 -5.50
N TYR A 57 -20.34 -7.63 -4.51
CA TYR A 57 -20.88 -6.29 -4.67
C TYR A 57 -19.91 -5.26 -4.10
N PHE A 58 -20.04 -4.01 -4.55
CA PHE A 58 -19.28 -2.90 -4.01
C PHE A 58 -19.83 -2.49 -2.63
N CYS A 59 -19.01 -1.80 -1.86
CA CYS A 59 -19.44 -1.18 -0.60
C CYS A 59 -20.62 -0.21 -0.84
N VAL A 60 -21.55 -0.13 0.13
CA VAL A 60 -22.62 0.88 0.15
C VAL A 60 -22.05 2.30 0.07
N ASP A 61 -20.88 2.53 0.65
CA ASP A 61 -20.11 3.77 0.48
C ASP A 61 -19.20 3.67 -0.75
N LYS A 62 -19.58 4.39 -1.80
CA LYS A 62 -18.80 4.48 -3.04
C LYS A 62 -17.45 5.17 -2.85
N GLY A 63 -17.29 6.00 -1.82
CA GLY A 63 -16.00 6.60 -1.48
C GLY A 63 -14.93 5.54 -1.20
N VAL A 64 -15.28 4.50 -0.45
CA VAL A 64 -14.38 3.35 -0.18
C VAL A 64 -13.97 2.68 -1.48
N THR A 65 -14.95 2.37 -2.34
CA THR A 65 -14.72 1.74 -3.64
C THR A 65 -13.78 2.57 -4.51
N SER A 66 -14.01 3.88 -4.60
CA SER A 66 -13.23 4.82 -5.39
C SER A 66 -11.78 4.94 -4.91
N VAL A 67 -11.55 5.05 -3.60
CA VAL A 67 -10.20 5.13 -3.01
C VAL A 67 -9.40 3.86 -3.28
N VAL A 68 -10.03 2.69 -3.15
CA VAL A 68 -9.35 1.42 -3.41
C VAL A 68 -9.00 1.28 -4.89
N ILE A 69 -9.91 1.62 -5.80
CA ILE A 69 -9.64 1.59 -7.25
C ILE A 69 -8.48 2.54 -7.59
N LYS A 70 -8.46 3.75 -7.03
CA LYS A 70 -7.37 4.71 -7.22
C LYS A 70 -6.03 4.16 -6.69
N GLY A 71 -6.01 3.57 -5.50
CA GLY A 71 -4.80 2.96 -4.93
C GLY A 71 -4.28 1.77 -5.74
N LEU A 72 -5.19 0.94 -6.28
CA LEU A 72 -4.81 -0.14 -7.20
C LEU A 72 -4.21 0.40 -8.50
N ALA A 73 -4.77 1.50 -9.04
CA ALA A 73 -4.26 2.16 -10.23
C ALA A 73 -2.87 2.77 -9.99
N ASP A 74 -2.65 3.38 -8.83
CA ASP A 74 -1.34 3.95 -8.46
C ASP A 74 -0.26 2.86 -8.34
N HIS A 75 -0.57 1.74 -7.67
CA HIS A 75 0.35 0.60 -7.64
C HIS A 75 0.58 -0.01 -9.02
N LYS A 76 -0.44 -0.02 -9.89
CA LYS A 76 -0.27 -0.46 -11.28
C LYS A 76 0.69 0.45 -12.06
N ASP A 77 0.60 1.76 -11.90
CA ASP A 77 1.48 2.72 -12.59
C ASP A 77 2.91 2.70 -12.02
N SER A 78 3.05 2.60 -10.71
CA SER A 78 4.35 2.67 -10.03
C SER A 78 5.11 1.33 -9.98
N LEU A 79 4.41 0.20 -9.86
CA LEU A 79 5.00 -1.13 -9.68
C LEU A 79 4.74 -2.08 -10.87
N GLY A 80 3.87 -1.69 -11.81
CA GLY A 80 3.47 -2.51 -12.96
C GLY A 80 2.32 -3.48 -12.69
N ALA A 81 1.98 -3.72 -11.41
CA ALA A 81 0.90 -4.63 -11.00
C ALA A 81 0.01 -3.98 -9.92
N PRO A 82 -1.30 -4.31 -9.89
CA PRO A 82 -2.24 -3.72 -8.94
C PRO A 82 -2.11 -4.37 -7.56
N LEU A 83 -1.03 -4.06 -6.84
CA LEU A 83 -0.80 -4.54 -5.48
C LEU A 83 -1.89 -3.99 -4.54
N CYS A 84 -2.39 -4.82 -3.61
CA CYS A 84 -3.46 -4.44 -2.69
C CYS A 84 -3.10 -3.17 -1.86
N PRO A 85 -3.87 -2.07 -1.93
CA PRO A 85 -3.49 -0.78 -1.32
C PRO A 85 -3.79 -0.69 0.19
N CYS A 86 -4.65 -1.55 0.72
CA CYS A 86 -5.05 -1.54 2.13
C CYS A 86 -4.10 -2.36 3.03
N ARG A 87 -2.85 -2.56 2.60
CA ARG A 87 -1.82 -3.25 3.40
C ARG A 87 -0.53 -2.45 3.40
N HIS A 88 0.21 -2.60 4.49
CA HIS A 88 1.60 -2.16 4.57
C HIS A 88 2.52 -3.28 4.07
N TYR A 89 3.60 -2.90 3.38
CA TYR A 89 4.61 -3.81 2.86
C TYR A 89 5.99 -3.21 3.11
N ASP A 90 6.93 -4.03 3.55
CA ASP A 90 8.33 -3.62 3.72
C ASP A 90 9.02 -3.47 2.36
N ASP A 91 8.80 -4.43 1.46
CA ASP A 91 9.29 -4.40 0.07
C ASP A 91 8.16 -4.66 -0.93
N LYS A 92 7.59 -3.58 -1.47
CA LYS A 92 6.52 -3.66 -2.47
C LYS A 92 6.95 -4.38 -3.76
N ALA A 93 8.22 -4.29 -4.16
CA ALA A 93 8.68 -4.89 -5.42
C ALA A 93 8.78 -6.42 -5.29
N ALA A 94 9.28 -6.91 -4.16
CA ALA A 94 9.31 -8.33 -3.86
C ALA A 94 7.90 -8.94 -3.82
N GLU A 95 6.95 -8.25 -3.17
CA GLU A 95 5.55 -8.69 -3.05
C GLU A 95 4.83 -8.74 -4.41
N VAL A 96 5.08 -7.75 -5.27
CA VAL A 96 4.57 -7.75 -6.64
C VAL A 96 5.12 -8.94 -7.43
N GLY A 97 6.41 -9.26 -7.26
CA GLY A 97 7.05 -10.41 -7.88
C GLY A 97 6.48 -11.75 -7.42
N GLN A 98 6.15 -11.89 -6.13
CA GLN A 98 5.49 -13.09 -5.59
C GLN A 98 4.02 -13.19 -6.03
N GLY A 99 3.33 -12.06 -6.11
CA GLY A 99 1.98 -11.95 -6.62
C GLY A 99 0.87 -12.44 -5.69
N PHE A 100 1.18 -12.77 -4.44
CA PHE A 100 0.17 -13.17 -3.45
C PHE A 100 -0.89 -12.07 -3.22
N TRP A 101 -0.43 -10.82 -3.14
CA TRP A 101 -1.25 -9.63 -2.89
C TRP A 101 -1.60 -8.82 -4.14
N ASN A 102 -1.23 -9.29 -5.34
CA ASN A 102 -1.67 -8.67 -6.59
C ASN A 102 -3.16 -8.91 -6.75
N CYS A 103 -3.92 -7.84 -6.98
CA CYS A 103 -5.37 -7.91 -7.09
C CYS A 103 -5.79 -8.68 -8.36
N PRO A 104 -6.66 -9.71 -8.28
CA PRO A 104 -7.33 -10.21 -7.07
C PRO A 104 -6.41 -11.13 -6.23
N CYS A 105 -6.20 -10.76 -4.96
CA CYS A 105 -5.26 -11.45 -4.08
C CYS A 105 -5.70 -12.89 -3.77
N VAL A 106 -4.80 -13.70 -3.22
CA VAL A 106 -5.08 -15.11 -2.86
C VAL A 106 -6.32 -15.27 -1.97
N PRO A 107 -6.49 -14.52 -0.86
CA PRO A 107 -7.69 -14.63 -0.02
C PRO A 107 -8.99 -14.34 -0.78
N MET A 108 -8.98 -13.36 -1.67
CA MET A 108 -10.15 -13.04 -2.51
C MET A 108 -10.47 -14.18 -3.48
N ARG A 109 -9.46 -14.78 -4.11
CA ARG A 109 -9.64 -15.86 -5.09
C ARG A 109 -10.12 -17.17 -4.45
N GLU A 110 -9.60 -17.51 -3.28
CA GLU A 110 -9.89 -18.79 -2.62
C GLU A 110 -11.15 -18.74 -1.76
N ARG A 111 -11.39 -17.62 -1.07
CA ARG A 111 -12.37 -17.51 0.01
C ARG A 111 -13.34 -16.34 -0.15
N LYS A 112 -13.18 -15.50 -1.18
CA LYS A 112 -13.93 -14.23 -1.36
C LYS A 112 -13.74 -13.24 -0.21
N GLU A 113 -12.58 -13.28 0.45
CA GLU A 113 -12.24 -12.36 1.53
C GLU A 113 -11.48 -11.15 0.96
N CYS A 114 -12.12 -9.97 0.95
CA CYS A 114 -11.53 -8.72 0.49
C CYS A 114 -11.38 -7.73 1.64
N HIS A 115 -10.18 -7.62 2.21
CA HIS A 115 -9.89 -6.65 3.29
C HIS A 115 -10.15 -5.19 2.88
N CYS A 116 -10.00 -4.87 1.60
CA CYS A 116 -10.22 -3.52 1.08
C CYS A 116 -11.71 -3.13 1.00
N MET A 117 -12.64 -4.05 1.26
CA MET A 117 -14.07 -3.85 1.06
C MET A 117 -14.46 -3.49 -0.40
N LEU A 118 -13.63 -3.85 -1.37
CA LEU A 118 -13.93 -3.68 -2.80
C LEU A 118 -14.84 -4.79 -3.33
N PHE A 119 -14.67 -6.02 -2.85
CA PHE A 119 -15.48 -7.16 -3.27
C PHE A 119 -16.12 -7.79 -2.03
N LEU A 120 -17.37 -7.42 -1.77
CA LEU A 120 -18.12 -7.89 -0.62
C LEU A 120 -19.11 -8.96 -1.04
N THR A 121 -19.23 -10.01 -0.24
CA THR A 121 -20.29 -11.02 -0.41
C THR A 121 -21.65 -10.41 -0.03
N PRO A 122 -22.76 -10.90 -0.60
CA PRO A 122 -24.09 -10.30 -0.38
C PRO A 122 -24.60 -10.36 1.07
N ASP A 123 -23.99 -11.20 1.90
CA ASP A 123 -24.24 -11.34 3.33
C ASP A 123 -23.42 -10.36 4.20
N ASN A 124 -22.51 -9.58 3.61
CA ASN A 124 -21.76 -8.56 4.33
C ASN A 124 -22.62 -7.33 4.61
N ASP A 125 -22.62 -6.83 5.85
CA ASP A 125 -23.43 -5.67 6.27
C ASP A 125 -23.17 -4.38 5.49
N PHE A 126 -21.97 -4.24 4.89
CA PHE A 126 -21.57 -3.10 4.09
C PHE A 126 -21.72 -3.33 2.58
N ALA A 127 -22.19 -4.51 2.15
CA ALA A 127 -22.44 -4.78 0.75
C ALA A 127 -23.64 -3.97 0.24
N GLY A 128 -23.40 -3.16 -0.78
CA GLY A 128 -24.47 -2.57 -1.57
C GLY A 128 -25.08 -3.59 -2.53
N GLN A 129 -25.95 -3.10 -3.41
CA GLN A 129 -26.55 -3.93 -4.48
C GLN A 129 -25.88 -3.71 -5.84
N GLU A 130 -24.89 -2.83 -5.89
CA GLU A 130 -24.28 -2.38 -7.14
C GLU A 130 -22.96 -3.09 -7.43
N GLN A 131 -22.79 -3.45 -8.70
CA GLN A 131 -21.56 -4.01 -9.28
C GLN A 131 -20.98 -3.09 -10.36
N THR A 132 -21.44 -1.84 -10.38
CA THR A 132 -21.05 -0.79 -11.30
C THR A 132 -20.58 0.43 -10.53
N ILE A 133 -19.63 1.14 -11.12
CA ILE A 133 -19.18 2.45 -10.65
C ILE A 133 -18.67 3.22 -11.87
N THR A 134 -19.13 4.44 -12.02
CA THR A 134 -18.78 5.35 -13.11
C THR A 134 -17.44 6.03 -12.84
N LEU A 135 -16.80 6.54 -13.88
CA LEU A 135 -15.58 7.34 -13.73
C LEU A 135 -15.84 8.63 -12.94
N ASP A 136 -17.00 9.24 -13.12
CA ASP A 136 -17.35 10.49 -12.46
C ASP A 136 -17.50 10.28 -10.95
N GLU A 137 -18.15 9.20 -10.50
CA GLU A 137 -18.22 8.82 -9.09
C GLU A 137 -16.81 8.64 -8.47
N ILE A 138 -15.87 8.06 -9.22
CA ILE A 138 -14.48 7.91 -8.76
C ILE A 138 -13.79 9.25 -8.64
N LYS A 139 -13.93 10.13 -9.64
CA LYS A 139 -13.32 11.46 -9.65
C LYS A 139 -13.89 12.35 -8.54
N GLU A 140 -15.20 12.36 -8.36
CA GLU A 140 -15.88 13.15 -7.33
C GLU A 140 -15.50 12.70 -5.91
N ALA A 141 -15.42 11.40 -5.67
CA ALA A 141 -15.05 10.86 -4.37
C ALA A 141 -13.58 11.13 -4.02
N THR A 142 -12.69 11.11 -5.00
CA THR A 142 -11.25 11.24 -4.78
C THR A 142 -10.73 12.67 -4.86
N SER A 143 -11.50 13.60 -5.43
CA SER A 143 -11.17 15.04 -5.46
C SER A 143 -11.49 15.75 -4.13
N LYS A 144 -12.21 15.09 -3.23
CA LYS A 144 -12.60 15.61 -1.90
C LYS A 144 -11.62 15.21 -0.78
N LEU A 145 -10.57 14.46 -1.12
CA LEU A 145 -9.52 13.97 -0.21
C LEU A 145 -8.26 14.82 -0.37
#